data_AF-A0A3A1P396-F1
#
_entry.id   AF-A0A3A1P396-F1
#
_cell.length_a   1.000
_cell.length_b   1.000
_cell.length_c   1.000
_cell.angle_alpha   90.00
_cell.angle_beta   90.00
_cell.angle_gamma   90.00
#
_symmetry.space_group_name_H-M   'P 1'
#
loop_
_entity.id
_entity.type
_entity.pdbx_description
1 polymer ?
#
loop_
_entity_poly.entity_id
_entity_poly.type
_entity_poly.pdbx_seq_one_letter_code
_entity_poly.pdbx_strand_id
1 'polypeptide(L)'
;MTAPEATLIAALIAASATVITLLFTLMNKRGEEYRTAHRDVIAEDLKAIGKCVHEVLALSNIQLKTIAGTQHPDRYRAAADAAKRLKEKRLDVRYTLWGIDDALRTLARLPDWIGHAKPSPETAQLLFSQAKVMGEQIDLAVRIAYVEGKPPGRWRLFRVNRAVKQFKKTYETFSNSRGPANSASP
;
A
#
# COMPACT_ATOMS: atom_id res chain seq x y z
N MET A 1 47.17 19.86 -40.61
CA MET A 1 46.88 20.21 -39.21
C MET A 1 48.19 20.51 -38.52
N THR A 2 48.31 21.71 -37.96
CA THR A 2 49.47 22.08 -37.14
C THR A 2 49.21 21.66 -35.69
N ALA A 3 50.27 21.37 -34.91
CA ALA A 3 50.16 21.06 -33.49
C ALA A 3 49.25 22.04 -32.69
N PRO A 4 49.29 23.37 -32.89
CA PRO A 4 48.41 24.31 -32.19
C PRO A 4 46.93 24.20 -32.56
N GLU A 5 46.58 23.84 -33.81
CA GLU A 5 45.19 23.63 -34.21
C GLU A 5 44.58 22.41 -33.50
N ALA A 6 45.37 21.34 -33.36
CA ALA A 6 44.95 20.12 -32.67
C ALA A 6 44.68 20.37 -31.18
N THR A 7 45.52 21.17 -30.50
CA THR A 7 45.30 21.53 -29.09
C THR A 7 44.09 22.44 -28.90
N LEU A 8 43.81 23.38 -29.82
CA LEU A 8 42.62 24.22 -29.75
C LEU A 8 41.33 23.38 -29.87
N ILE A 9 41.29 22.46 -30.83
CA ILE A 9 40.14 21.56 -31.04
C ILE A 9 39.96 20.65 -29.81
N ALA A 10 41.05 20.08 -29.27
CA ALA A 10 41.00 19.26 -28.08
C ALA A 10 40.47 20.03 -26.86
N ALA A 11 40.89 21.29 -26.67
CA ALA A 11 40.41 22.14 -25.59
C ALA A 11 38.90 22.44 -25.72
N LEU A 12 38.41 22.69 -26.94
CA LEU A 12 37.00 22.90 -27.23
C LEU A 12 36.14 21.67 -26.91
N ILE A 13 36.62 20.48 -27.30
CA ILE A 13 35.94 19.21 -26.99
C ILE A 13 35.93 18.97 -25.47
N ALA A 14 37.06 19.19 -24.79
CA ALA A 14 37.16 19.02 -23.34
C ALA A 14 36.23 19.98 -22.57
N ALA A 15 36.17 21.25 -22.98
CA ALA A 15 35.26 22.23 -22.41
C ALA A 15 33.79 21.82 -22.61
N SER A 16 33.44 21.37 -23.81
CA SER A 16 32.08 20.91 -24.13
C SER A 16 31.67 19.67 -23.31
N ALA A 17 32.56 18.68 -23.20
CA ALA A 17 32.34 17.49 -22.39
C ALA A 17 32.16 17.85 -20.90
N THR A 18 32.93 18.82 -20.40
CA THR A 18 32.82 19.28 -19.00
C THR A 18 31.47 19.95 -18.73
N VAL A 19 30.98 20.79 -19.65
CA VAL A 19 29.65 21.42 -19.54
C VAL A 19 28.54 20.36 -19.55
N ILE A 20 28.62 19.38 -20.45
CA ILE A 20 27.64 18.29 -20.53
C ILE A 20 27.63 17.48 -19.23
N THR A 21 28.79 17.09 -18.71
CA THR A 21 28.92 16.38 -17.43
C THR A 21 28.37 17.20 -16.26
N LEU A 22 28.62 18.51 -16.24
CA LEU A 22 28.07 19.40 -15.21
C LEU A 22 26.53 19.42 -15.25
N LEU A 23 25.93 19.50 -16.44
CA LEU A 23 24.47 19.45 -16.60
C LEU A 23 23.90 18.12 -16.10
N PHE A 24 24.50 16.99 -16.47
CA PHE A 24 24.08 15.68 -15.95
C PHE A 24 24.21 15.58 -14.43
N THR A 25 25.31 16.10 -13.87
CA THR A 25 25.55 16.12 -12.42
C THR A 25 24.48 16.97 -11.70
N LEU A 26 24.14 18.14 -12.23
CA LEU A 26 23.12 19.02 -11.67
C LEU A 26 21.72 18.37 -11.70
N MET A 27 21.38 17.71 -12.81
CA MET A 27 20.13 16.98 -12.95
C MET A 27 20.04 15.80 -11.97
N ASN A 28 21.12 15.03 -11.83
CA ASN A 28 21.20 13.92 -10.88
C ASN A 28 21.08 14.40 -9.43
N LYS A 29 21.77 15.49 -9.07
CA LYS A 29 21.72 16.07 -7.72
C LYS A 29 20.31 16.55 -7.36
N ARG A 30 19.63 17.27 -8.25
CA ARG A 30 18.22 17.67 -8.04
C ARG A 30 17.31 16.45 -7.86
N GLY A 31 17.54 15.40 -8.65
CA GLY A 31 16.81 14.14 -8.52
C GLY A 31 17.08 13.41 -7.21
N GLU A 32 18.28 13.52 -6.64
CA GLU A 32 18.61 13.00 -5.31
C GLU A 32 17.96 13.79 -4.19
N GLU A 33 18.01 15.12 -4.23
CA GLU A 33 17.36 15.99 -3.26
C GLU A 33 15.85 15.72 -3.17
N TYR A 34 15.18 15.61 -4.32
CA TYR A 34 13.76 15.24 -4.37
C TYR A 34 13.49 13.86 -3.77
N ARG A 35 14.32 12.86 -4.11
CA ARG A 35 14.18 11.50 -3.58
C ARG A 35 14.38 11.45 -2.07
N THR A 36 15.36 12.18 -1.54
CA THR A 36 15.61 12.29 -0.11
C THR A 36 14.44 12.93 0.61
N ALA A 37 13.95 14.08 0.14
CA ALA A 37 12.78 14.74 0.71
C ALA A 37 11.54 13.82 0.70
N HIS A 38 11.34 13.06 -0.38
CA HIS A 38 10.23 12.11 -0.46
C HIS A 38 10.39 10.93 0.53
N ARG A 39 11.61 10.42 0.73
CA ARG A 39 11.89 9.40 1.74
C ARG A 39 11.61 9.89 3.14
N ASP A 40 12.02 11.11 3.46
CA ASP A 40 11.83 11.69 4.78
C ASP A 40 10.33 11.80 5.12
N VAL A 41 9.52 12.23 4.15
CA VAL A 41 8.07 12.28 4.28
C VAL A 41 7.45 10.87 4.43
N ILE A 42 7.91 9.88 3.65
CA ILE A 42 7.35 8.52 3.71
C ILE A 42 7.84 7.72 4.92
N ALA A 43 9.00 8.03 5.50
CA ALA A 43 9.62 7.22 6.55
C ALA A 43 8.69 7.02 7.77
N GLU A 44 8.03 8.09 8.20
CA GLU A 44 7.06 8.05 9.30
C GLU A 44 5.82 7.23 8.93
N ASP A 45 5.30 7.47 7.72
CA ASP A 45 4.12 6.79 7.19
C ASP A 45 4.36 5.29 6.97
N LEU A 46 5.56 4.88 6.53
CA LEU A 46 5.94 3.49 6.28
C LEU A 46 5.78 2.64 7.55
N LYS A 47 6.34 3.13 8.67
CA LYS A 47 6.26 2.43 9.95
C LYS A 47 4.82 2.37 10.46
N ALA A 48 4.11 3.48 10.37
CA ALA A 48 2.73 3.60 10.86
C ALA A 48 1.76 2.72 10.06
N ILE A 49 1.81 2.75 8.73
CA ILE A 49 0.98 1.91 7.85
C ILE A 49 1.30 0.44 8.07
N GLY A 50 2.58 0.06 8.03
CA GLY A 50 2.98 -1.34 8.20
C GLY A 50 2.45 -1.92 9.51
N LYS A 51 2.55 -1.15 10.60
CA LYS A 51 1.94 -1.53 11.89
C LYS A 51 0.43 -1.67 11.80
N CYS A 52 -0.29 -0.69 11.24
CA CYS A 52 -1.76 -0.74 11.17
C CYS A 52 -2.27 -1.88 10.28
N VAL A 53 -1.64 -2.11 9.12
CA VAL A 53 -1.94 -3.22 8.21
C VAL A 53 -1.75 -4.55 8.92
N HIS A 54 -0.60 -4.72 9.59
CA HIS A 54 -0.30 -5.92 10.35
C HIS A 54 -1.31 -6.17 11.49
N GLU A 55 -1.62 -5.14 12.28
CA GLU A 55 -2.59 -5.25 13.39
C GLU A 55 -3.98 -5.68 12.88
N VAL A 56 -4.47 -5.06 11.80
CA VAL A 56 -5.77 -5.43 11.21
C VAL A 56 -5.78 -6.88 10.75
N LEU A 57 -4.73 -7.34 10.05
CA LEU A 57 -4.62 -8.73 9.62
C LEU A 57 -4.50 -9.71 10.80
N ALA A 58 -3.66 -9.40 11.77
CA ALA A 58 -3.43 -10.26 12.94
C ALA A 58 -4.72 -10.43 13.76
N LEU A 59 -5.42 -9.34 14.07
CA LEU A 59 -6.66 -9.37 14.84
C LEU A 59 -7.80 -10.03 14.05
N SER A 60 -7.87 -9.81 12.74
CA SER A 60 -8.80 -10.51 11.84
C SER A 60 -8.58 -12.03 11.81
N ASN A 61 -7.32 -12.48 11.82
CA ASN A 61 -6.98 -13.90 11.90
C ASN A 61 -7.40 -14.51 13.25
N ILE A 62 -7.20 -13.76 14.35
CA ILE A 62 -7.64 -14.18 15.68
C ILE A 62 -9.17 -14.30 15.71
N GLN A 63 -9.90 -13.33 15.15
CA GLN A 63 -11.36 -13.41 15.01
C GLN A 63 -11.77 -14.66 14.25
N LEU A 64 -11.15 -14.92 13.09
CA LEU A 64 -11.42 -16.10 12.27
C LEU A 64 -11.27 -17.41 13.06
N LYS A 65 -10.20 -17.55 13.85
CA LYS A 65 -9.97 -18.73 14.71
C LYS A 65 -10.97 -18.83 15.87
N THR A 66 -11.49 -17.70 16.34
CA THR A 66 -12.42 -17.61 17.48
C THR A 66 -13.87 -17.96 17.08
N ILE A 67 -14.18 -18.00 15.78
CA ILE A 67 -15.49 -18.40 15.26
C ILE A 67 -15.90 -19.83 15.72
N ALA A 68 -14.93 -20.66 16.12
CA ALA A 68 -15.11 -22.05 16.51
C ALA A 68 -15.70 -22.32 17.93
N GLY A 69 -16.28 -21.34 18.64
CA GLY A 69 -17.13 -21.67 19.80
C GLY A 69 -17.22 -20.67 20.97
N THR A 70 -16.39 -19.62 21.02
CA THR A 70 -16.39 -18.68 22.15
C THR A 70 -16.45 -17.24 21.67
N GLN A 71 -17.50 -16.49 22.03
CA GLN A 71 -17.54 -15.06 21.75
C GLN A 71 -16.59 -14.33 22.70
N HIS A 72 -15.53 -13.72 22.16
CA HIS A 72 -14.63 -12.84 22.91
C HIS A 72 -14.87 -11.38 22.48
N PRO A 73 -15.80 -10.65 23.12
CA PRO A 73 -16.17 -9.30 22.72
C PRO A 73 -14.98 -8.33 22.68
N ASP A 74 -14.00 -8.52 23.57
CA ASP A 74 -12.79 -7.69 23.61
C ASP A 74 -11.94 -7.83 22.33
N ARG A 75 -11.90 -9.02 21.73
CA ARG A 75 -11.18 -9.26 20.48
C ARG A 75 -11.87 -8.60 19.29
N TYR A 76 -13.21 -8.54 19.31
CA TYR A 76 -13.97 -7.81 18.30
C TYR A 76 -13.74 -6.31 18.40
N ARG A 77 -13.76 -5.75 19.61
CA ARG A 77 -13.43 -4.35 19.87
C ARG A 77 -12.00 -4.01 19.41
N ALA A 78 -11.02 -4.83 19.79
CA ALA A 78 -9.63 -4.61 19.39
C ALA A 78 -9.44 -4.54 17.86
N ALA A 79 -10.11 -5.43 17.10
CA ALA A 79 -10.03 -5.42 15.65
C ALA A 79 -10.73 -4.19 15.04
N ALA A 80 -11.86 -3.76 15.60
CA ALA A 80 -12.54 -2.53 15.19
C ALA A 80 -11.68 -1.28 15.46
N ASP A 81 -10.97 -1.24 16.60
CA ASP A 81 -10.04 -0.16 16.93
C ASP A 81 -8.85 -0.14 15.98
N ALA A 82 -8.29 -1.30 15.61
CA ALA A 82 -7.23 -1.39 14.60
C ALA A 82 -7.71 -0.90 13.22
N ALA A 83 -8.94 -1.28 12.82
CA ALA A 83 -9.54 -0.77 11.60
C ALA A 83 -9.76 0.76 11.64
N LYS A 84 -10.14 1.32 12.80
CA LYS A 84 -10.27 2.76 13.00
C LYS A 84 -8.94 3.48 12.83
N ARG A 85 -7.87 3.00 13.48
CA ARG A 85 -6.50 3.54 13.31
C ARG A 85 -6.04 3.50 11.86
N LEU A 86 -6.32 2.41 11.15
CA LEU A 86 -6.00 2.30 9.72
C LEU A 86 -6.80 3.30 8.88
N LYS A 87 -8.08 3.55 9.20
CA LYS A 87 -8.92 4.56 8.51
C LYS A 87 -8.41 5.98 8.72
N GLU A 88 -7.95 6.29 9.93
CA GLU A 88 -7.33 7.58 10.27
C GLU A 88 -6.02 7.74 9.50
N LYS A 89 -5.09 6.78 9.62
CA LYS A 89 -3.79 6.85 8.97
C LYS A 89 -3.89 6.90 7.43
N ARG A 90 -4.90 6.25 6.86
CA ARG A 90 -5.21 6.34 5.42
C ARG A 90 -5.38 7.80 4.94
N LEU A 91 -5.97 8.67 5.75
CA LEU A 91 -6.18 10.08 5.37
C LEU A 91 -4.86 10.83 5.31
N ASP A 92 -3.97 10.61 6.27
CA ASP A 92 -2.63 11.21 6.32
C ASP A 92 -1.82 10.87 5.08
N VAL A 93 -1.88 9.60 4.66
CA VAL A 93 -1.00 9.06 3.63
C VAL A 93 -1.57 9.16 2.21
N ARG A 94 -2.75 9.78 2.06
CA ARG A 94 -3.47 9.86 0.77
C ARG A 94 -2.63 10.55 -0.31
N TYR A 95 -1.87 11.57 0.07
CA TYR A 95 -1.06 12.35 -0.87
C TYR A 95 0.35 11.78 -1.03
N THR A 96 0.95 11.26 0.05
CA THR A 96 2.31 10.69 0.03
C THR A 96 2.34 9.35 -0.71
N LEU A 97 1.30 8.54 -0.56
CA LEU A 97 1.13 7.24 -1.18
C LEU A 97 -0.11 7.23 -2.07
N TRP A 98 -0.09 8.08 -3.09
CA TRP A 98 -1.20 8.18 -4.03
C TRP A 98 -1.55 6.82 -4.65
N GLY A 99 -2.85 6.49 -4.67
CA GLY A 99 -3.38 5.31 -5.34
C GLY A 99 -3.51 4.04 -4.48
N ILE A 100 -3.01 4.01 -3.23
CA ILE A 100 -3.26 2.90 -2.30
C ILE A 100 -4.45 3.12 -1.35
N ASP A 101 -5.07 4.31 -1.38
CA ASP A 101 -6.17 4.70 -0.49
C ASP A 101 -7.36 3.74 -0.51
N ASP A 102 -7.81 3.29 -1.70
CA ASP A 102 -8.92 2.34 -1.80
C ASP A 102 -8.55 0.98 -1.19
N ALA A 103 -7.29 0.57 -1.26
CA ALA A 103 -6.81 -0.67 -0.65
C ALA A 103 -6.78 -0.59 0.88
N LEU A 104 -6.25 0.51 1.44
CA LEU A 104 -6.27 0.74 2.89
C LEU A 104 -7.72 0.82 3.41
N ARG A 105 -8.60 1.52 2.69
CA ARG A 105 -10.03 1.62 3.01
C ARG A 105 -10.71 0.27 3.00
N THR A 106 -10.41 -0.55 2.00
CA THR A 106 -10.99 -1.88 1.83
C THR A 106 -10.47 -2.84 2.90
N LEU A 107 -9.17 -2.82 3.18
CA LEU A 107 -8.58 -3.62 4.25
C LEU A 107 -9.16 -3.27 5.62
N ALA A 108 -9.45 -2.00 5.88
CA ALA A 108 -10.09 -1.57 7.12
C ALA A 108 -11.54 -2.07 7.31
N ARG A 109 -12.15 -2.69 6.28
CA ARG A 109 -13.46 -3.37 6.39
C ARG A 109 -13.32 -4.87 6.70
N LEU A 110 -12.11 -5.41 6.69
CA LEU A 110 -11.85 -6.83 6.87
C LEU A 110 -12.45 -7.41 8.16
N PRO A 111 -12.30 -6.79 9.35
CA PRO A 111 -12.88 -7.34 10.57
C PRO A 111 -14.41 -7.49 10.49
N ASP A 112 -15.08 -6.48 9.96
CA ASP A 112 -16.54 -6.48 9.78
C ASP A 112 -16.96 -7.59 8.81
N TRP A 113 -16.25 -7.73 7.69
CA TRP A 113 -16.55 -8.72 6.66
C TRP A 113 -16.32 -10.16 7.14
N ILE A 114 -15.27 -10.41 7.92
CA ILE A 114 -15.05 -11.70 8.58
C ILE A 114 -16.16 -11.97 9.60
N GLY A 115 -16.55 -10.96 10.38
CA GLY A 115 -17.69 -11.06 11.30
C GLY A 115 -18.98 -11.47 10.60
N HIS A 116 -19.29 -10.87 9.45
CA HIS A 116 -20.45 -11.23 8.64
C HIS A 116 -20.35 -12.61 8.01
N ALA A 117 -19.15 -13.01 7.57
CA ALA A 117 -18.87 -14.31 6.95
C ALA A 117 -18.80 -15.47 7.97
N LYS A 118 -19.02 -15.20 9.26
CA LYS A 118 -18.93 -16.18 10.35
C LYS A 118 -19.68 -17.51 10.11
N PRO A 119 -20.89 -17.53 9.55
CA PRO A 119 -21.61 -18.78 9.25
C PRO A 119 -21.04 -19.60 8.09
N SER A 120 -20.10 -19.05 7.31
CA SER A 120 -19.38 -19.75 6.24
C SER A 120 -17.87 -19.67 6.48
N PRO A 121 -17.29 -20.58 7.29
CA PRO A 121 -15.87 -20.58 7.62
C PRO A 121 -14.95 -20.59 6.40
N GLU A 122 -15.32 -21.31 5.35
CA GLU A 122 -14.60 -21.35 4.08
C GLU A 122 -14.52 -19.97 3.41
N THR A 123 -15.65 -19.25 3.37
CA THR A 123 -15.69 -17.89 2.83
C THR A 123 -14.86 -16.93 3.68
N ALA A 124 -14.97 -17.02 5.01
CA ALA A 124 -14.21 -16.18 5.92
C ALA A 124 -12.69 -16.42 5.78
N GLN A 125 -12.27 -17.68 5.60
CA GLN A 125 -10.88 -18.05 5.33
C GLN A 125 -10.41 -17.54 3.96
N LEU A 126 -11.24 -17.63 2.93
CA LEU A 126 -10.95 -17.09 1.61
C LEU A 126 -10.78 -15.57 1.64
N LEU A 127 -11.71 -14.84 2.28
CA LEU A 127 -11.61 -13.39 2.48
C LEU A 127 -10.31 -13.02 3.20
N PHE A 128 -9.97 -13.73 4.29
CA PHE A 128 -8.74 -13.48 5.03
C PHE A 128 -7.49 -13.71 4.15
N SER A 129 -7.43 -14.81 3.39
CA SER A 129 -6.29 -15.09 2.51
C SER A 129 -6.10 -14.03 1.42
N GLN A 130 -7.19 -13.56 0.81
CA GLN A 130 -7.14 -12.47 -0.17
C GLN A 130 -6.73 -11.14 0.47
N ALA A 131 -7.20 -10.86 1.68
CA ALA A 131 -6.79 -9.67 2.41
C ALA A 131 -5.31 -9.70 2.81
N LYS A 132 -4.76 -10.89 3.14
CA LYS A 132 -3.32 -11.07 3.35
C LYS A 132 -2.53 -10.71 2.10
N VAL A 133 -2.93 -11.22 0.92
CA VAL A 133 -2.30 -10.87 -0.36
C VAL A 133 -2.40 -9.36 -0.62
N MET A 134 -3.55 -8.74 -0.33
CA MET A 134 -3.72 -7.29 -0.45
C MET A 134 -2.76 -6.53 0.48
N GLY A 135 -2.62 -6.95 1.74
CA GLY A 135 -1.65 -6.39 2.69
C GLY A 135 -0.21 -6.50 2.20
N GLU A 136 0.19 -7.66 1.69
CA GLU A 136 1.52 -7.88 1.10
C GLU A 136 1.78 -6.96 -0.11
N GLN A 137 0.77 -6.73 -0.96
CA GLN A 137 0.92 -5.80 -2.08
C GLN A 137 1.00 -4.33 -1.62
N ILE A 138 0.28 -3.95 -0.56
CA ILE A 138 0.38 -2.63 0.06
C ILE A 138 1.80 -2.44 0.61
N ASP A 139 2.27 -3.35 1.47
CA ASP A 139 3.61 -3.27 2.09
C ASP A 139 4.71 -3.19 1.03
N LEU A 140 4.61 -3.99 -0.04
CA LEU A 140 5.56 -3.96 -1.15
C LEU A 140 5.52 -2.62 -1.89
N ALA A 141 4.34 -2.05 -2.12
CA ALA A 141 4.21 -0.74 -2.78
C ALA A 141 4.82 0.37 -1.93
N VAL A 142 4.58 0.38 -0.62
CA VAL A 142 5.13 1.40 0.30
C VAL A 142 6.64 1.23 0.45
N ARG A 143 7.15 0.00 0.61
CA ARG A 143 8.59 -0.28 0.70
C ARG A 143 9.34 0.19 -0.55
N ILE A 144 8.80 -0.10 -1.74
CA ILE A 144 9.43 0.32 -2.99
C ILE A 144 9.38 1.84 -3.12
N ALA A 145 8.27 2.48 -2.77
CA ALA A 145 8.17 3.94 -2.81
C ALA A 145 9.24 4.61 -1.92
N TYR A 146 9.46 4.05 -0.73
CA TYR A 146 10.54 4.47 0.15
C TYR A 146 11.93 4.23 -0.46
N VAL A 147 12.24 3.02 -0.93
CA VAL A 147 13.58 2.71 -1.50
C VAL A 147 13.89 3.58 -2.72
N GLU A 148 12.93 3.74 -3.62
CA GLU A 148 13.10 4.52 -4.84
C GLU A 148 13.07 6.04 -4.60
N GLY A 149 12.50 6.48 -3.47
CA GLY A 149 12.23 7.90 -3.20
C GLY A 149 11.21 8.48 -4.19
N LYS A 150 10.24 7.67 -4.62
CA LYS A 150 9.22 8.03 -5.61
C LYS A 150 7.85 7.44 -5.20
N PRO A 151 6.73 8.05 -5.60
CA PRO A 151 5.41 7.47 -5.36
C PRO A 151 5.26 6.11 -6.07
N PRO A 152 4.35 5.23 -5.61
CA PRO A 152 4.17 3.91 -6.19
C PRO A 152 3.88 3.95 -7.70
N GLY A 153 4.69 3.22 -8.48
CA GLY A 153 4.51 3.13 -9.93
C GLY A 153 3.18 2.47 -10.34
N ARG A 154 2.72 2.78 -11.56
CA ARG A 154 1.45 2.27 -12.13
C ARG A 154 1.28 0.75 -12.04
N TRP A 155 2.35 -0.02 -12.26
CA TRP A 155 2.33 -1.48 -12.16
C TRP A 155 2.07 -1.99 -10.75
N ARG A 156 2.59 -1.30 -9.73
CA ARG A 156 2.35 -1.65 -8.33
C ARG A 156 0.92 -1.32 -7.93
N LEU A 157 0.46 -0.13 -8.32
CA LEU A 157 -0.94 0.28 -8.13
C LEU A 157 -1.91 -0.69 -8.81
N PHE A 158 -1.59 -1.18 -10.02
CA PHE A 158 -2.39 -2.20 -10.69
C PHE A 158 -2.51 -3.49 -9.88
N ARG A 159 -1.40 -4.00 -9.30
CA ARG A 159 -1.42 -5.22 -8.46
C ARG A 159 -2.24 -5.02 -7.18
N VAL A 160 -2.06 -3.88 -6.51
CA VAL A 160 -2.86 -3.50 -5.34
C VAL A 160 -4.36 -3.45 -5.70
N ASN A 161 -4.71 -2.74 -6.77
CA ASN A 161 -6.10 -2.62 -7.22
C ASN A 161 -6.70 -3.95 -7.67
N ARG A 162 -5.90 -4.85 -8.26
CA ARG A 162 -6.32 -6.21 -8.59
C ARG A 162 -6.67 -7.01 -7.34
N ALA A 163 -5.84 -6.94 -6.30
CA ALA A 163 -6.10 -7.61 -5.02
C ALA A 163 -7.38 -7.06 -4.35
N VAL A 164 -7.58 -5.74 -4.39
CA VAL A 164 -8.82 -5.08 -3.91
C VAL A 164 -10.04 -5.61 -4.65
N LYS A 165 -9.99 -5.67 -5.98
CA LYS A 165 -11.10 -6.18 -6.80
C LYS A 165 -11.44 -7.63 -6.49
N GLN A 166 -10.44 -8.49 -6.30
CA GLN A 166 -10.65 -9.90 -5.94
C GLN A 166 -11.33 -10.03 -4.57
N PHE A 167 -10.84 -9.27 -3.58
CA PHE A 167 -11.40 -9.24 -2.23
C PHE A 167 -12.86 -8.75 -2.21
N LYS A 168 -13.15 -7.64 -2.90
CA LYS A 168 -14.52 -7.10 -3.05
C LYS A 168 -15.44 -8.11 -3.73
N LYS A 169 -15.00 -8.71 -4.84
CA LYS A 169 -15.78 -9.72 -5.59
C LYS A 169 -16.15 -10.92 -4.73
N THR A 170 -15.22 -11.44 -3.92
CA THR A 170 -15.51 -12.57 -3.01
C THR A 170 -16.56 -12.20 -1.97
N TYR A 171 -16.45 -11.01 -1.36
CA TYR A 171 -17.47 -10.55 -0.41
C TYR A 171 -18.84 -10.32 -1.06
N GLU A 172 -18.88 -9.71 -2.25
CA GLU A 172 -20.11 -9.49 -3.01
C GLU A 172 -20.78 -10.82 -3.37
N THR A 173 -20.02 -11.81 -3.82
CA THR A 173 -20.53 -13.16 -4.14
C THR A 173 -21.16 -13.80 -2.91
N PHE A 174 -20.49 -13.70 -1.76
CA PHE A 174 -21.03 -14.17 -0.48
C PHE A 174 -22.31 -13.43 -0.07
N SER A 175 -22.29 -12.09 -0.14
CA SER A 175 -23.44 -11.26 0.19
C SER A 175 -24.66 -11.59 -0.67
N ASN A 176 -24.46 -11.82 -1.97
CA ASN A 176 -25.53 -12.19 -2.89
C ASN A 176 -26.05 -13.62 -2.63
N SER A 177 -25.18 -14.56 -2.26
CA SER A 177 -25.57 -15.95 -1.95
C SER A 177 -26.44 -16.08 -0.70
N ARG A 178 -26.38 -15.10 0.21
CA ARG A 178 -27.27 -15.04 1.38
C ARG A 178 -28.71 -14.63 1.05
N GLY A 179 -28.98 -14.19 -0.18
CA GLY A 179 -30.23 -13.55 -0.57
C GLY A 179 -30.48 -12.23 0.19
N PRO A 180 -31.55 -11.50 -0.12
CA PRO A 180 -32.02 -10.37 0.70
C PRO A 180 -32.63 -10.89 2.02
N ALA A 181 -31.85 -11.60 2.83
CA ALA A 181 -32.26 -12.05 4.15
C ALA A 181 -31.91 -10.96 5.17
N ASN A 182 -32.96 -10.27 5.66
CA ASN A 182 -33.01 -9.32 6.77
C ASN A 182 -32.81 -7.81 6.46
N SER A 183 -33.53 -7.27 5.47
CA SER A 183 -33.99 -5.86 5.53
C SER A 183 -35.23 -5.67 6.41
N ALA A 184 -35.60 -6.68 7.20
CA ALA A 184 -36.68 -6.66 8.17
C ALA A 184 -36.14 -7.11 9.53
N SER A 185 -35.44 -6.20 10.20
CA SER A 185 -35.44 -6.13 11.66
C SER A 185 -35.97 -4.74 12.02
N PRO A 186 -37.06 -4.63 12.79
CA PRO A 186 -37.68 -3.36 13.17
C PRO A 186 -36.76 -2.46 14.01
#